data_AF-A0AA43LFF7-F1
#
_entry.id   AF-A0AA43LFF7-F1
#
_cell.length_a   1.000
_cell.length_b   1.000
_cell.length_c   1.000
_cell.angle_alpha   90.00
_cell.angle_beta   90.00
_cell.angle_gamma   90.00
#
_symmetry.space_group_name_H-M   'P 1'
#
loop_
_entity.id
_entity.type
_entity.pdbx_description
1 polymer ?
#
loop_
_entity_poly.entity_id
_entity_poly.type
_entity_poly.pdbx_seq_one_letter_code
_entity_poly.pdbx_strand_id
1 'polypeptide(L)'
;MAKNDIAIISEMFEEFKQTLNEISSKVDAMHNEDEANQPDPEYMRLIERSKETGNKVDDLFHFIRHEVKECQGEVEKRIKEQTTKLVGSQKETEEALRKLSLVKDTFAISFKSIKTLTILLSTIVLLLCSIHTNISQYKEKCLLQDSDLKYRYIKLQNGISEKELLELEDLFNDSKNTDLLKKLKNSIEEREKKIK
;
A
#
# COMPACT_ATOMS: atom_id res chain seq x y z
N MET A 1 -15.02 10.59 -29.36
CA MET A 1 -15.85 11.73 -29.78
C MET A 1 -15.18 12.48 -30.93
N ALA A 2 -14.02 13.12 -30.74
CA ALA A 2 -13.32 13.92 -31.76
C ALA A 2 -13.06 13.27 -33.15
N LYS A 3 -12.85 11.94 -33.22
CA LYS A 3 -12.63 11.24 -34.50
C LYS A 3 -13.88 11.23 -35.40
N ASN A 4 -15.06 11.28 -34.80
CA ASN A 4 -16.33 11.32 -35.52
C ASN A 4 -16.58 12.74 -36.07
N ASP A 5 -16.23 13.76 -35.29
CA ASP A 5 -16.42 15.16 -35.66
C ASP A 5 -15.54 15.56 -36.86
N ILE A 6 -14.29 15.08 -36.91
CA ILE A 6 -13.38 15.31 -38.06
C ILE A 6 -13.88 14.60 -39.32
N ALA A 7 -14.41 13.38 -39.20
CA ALA A 7 -14.96 12.63 -40.32
C ALA A 7 -16.19 13.34 -40.92
N ILE A 8 -17.08 13.84 -40.07
CA ILE A 8 -18.26 14.61 -40.47
C ILE A 8 -17.84 15.92 -41.16
N ILE A 9 -16.83 16.62 -40.65
CA ILE A 9 -16.31 17.84 -41.29
C ILE A 9 -15.70 17.54 -42.66
N SER A 10 -14.96 16.44 -42.83
CA SER A 10 -14.42 16.04 -44.12
C SER A 10 -15.51 15.63 -45.12
N GLU A 11 -16.59 14.99 -44.65
CA GLU A 11 -17.73 14.59 -45.48
C GLU A 11 -18.52 15.81 -45.98
N MET A 12 -18.87 16.76 -45.09
CA MET A 12 -19.52 18.02 -45.48
C MET A 12 -18.69 18.84 -46.46
N PHE A 13 -17.36 18.75 -46.38
CA PHE A 13 -16.47 19.48 -47.26
C PHE A 13 -16.37 18.87 -48.66
N GLU A 14 -16.41 17.54 -48.77
CA GLU A 14 -16.51 16.87 -50.07
C GLU A 14 -17.89 17.10 -50.73
N GLU A 15 -18.97 17.12 -49.95
CA GLU A 15 -20.31 17.49 -50.46
C GLU A 15 -20.34 18.91 -51.02
N PHE A 16 -19.71 19.86 -50.31
CA PHE A 16 -19.60 21.25 -50.78
C PHE A 16 -18.82 21.34 -52.10
N LYS A 17 -17.70 20.61 -52.21
CA LYS A 17 -16.89 20.56 -53.43
C LYS A 17 -17.65 19.94 -54.60
N GLN A 18 -18.40 18.87 -54.36
CA GLN A 18 -19.25 18.26 -55.38
C GLN A 18 -20.29 19.25 -55.90
N THR A 19 -20.94 19.98 -55.00
CA THR A 19 -21.94 21.00 -55.35
C THR A 19 -21.32 22.14 -56.19
N LEU A 20 -20.11 22.59 -55.84
CA LEU A 20 -19.38 23.60 -56.63
C LEU A 20 -19.06 23.11 -58.05
N ASN A 21 -18.62 21.86 -58.20
CA ASN A 21 -18.34 21.28 -59.50
C ASN A 21 -19.60 21.12 -60.35
N GLU A 22 -20.72 20.73 -59.74
CA GLU A 22 -22.02 20.68 -60.43
C GLU A 22 -22.48 22.06 -60.90
N ILE A 23 -22.31 23.09 -60.06
CA ILE A 23 -22.61 24.48 -60.45
C ILE A 23 -21.71 24.94 -61.59
N SER A 24 -20.39 24.69 -61.51
CA SER A 24 -19.44 25.03 -62.58
C SER A 24 -19.83 24.35 -63.90
N SER A 25 -20.12 23.04 -63.87
CA SER A 25 -20.54 22.30 -65.06
C SER A 25 -21.87 22.80 -65.63
N LYS A 26 -22.80 23.22 -64.77
CA LYS A 26 -24.10 23.77 -65.21
C LYS A 26 -23.95 25.18 -65.81
N VAL A 27 -23.04 25.98 -65.27
CA VAL A 27 -22.65 27.29 -65.85
C VAL A 27 -22.00 27.11 -67.21
N ASP A 28 -21.13 26.12 -67.36
CA ASP A 28 -20.53 25.78 -68.66
C ASP A 28 -21.58 25.25 -69.66
N ALA A 29 -22.56 24.46 -69.19
CA ALA A 29 -23.67 23.99 -70.04
C ALA A 29 -24.59 25.14 -70.51
N MET A 30 -24.90 26.09 -69.63
CA MET A 30 -25.68 27.30 -69.98
C MET A 30 -24.95 28.20 -70.99
N HIS A 31 -23.61 28.17 -71.03
CA HIS A 31 -22.83 28.86 -72.06
C HIS A 31 -22.95 28.22 -73.46
N ASN A 32 -23.28 26.92 -73.52
CA ASN A 32 -23.39 26.17 -74.78
C ASN A 32 -24.81 26.12 -75.36
N GLU A 33 -25.85 26.56 -74.63
CA GLU A 33 -27.25 26.59 -75.11
C GLU A 33 -27.68 27.94 -75.73
N ASP A 34 -26.90 29.02 -75.58
CA ASP A 34 -27.22 30.35 -76.12
C ASP A 34 -26.39 30.66 -77.39
N GLU A 35 -26.50 29.79 -78.39
CA GLU A 35 -25.82 29.92 -79.68
C GLU A 35 -26.66 30.77 -80.67
N ALA A 36 -27.09 31.97 -80.26
CA ALA A 36 -27.76 32.92 -81.15
C ALA A 36 -27.54 34.41 -80.85
N ASN A 37 -26.70 34.78 -79.88
CA ASN A 37 -26.29 36.18 -79.69
C ASN A 37 -24.80 36.28 -79.37
N GLN A 38 -24.14 37.26 -79.99
CA GLN A 38 -22.74 37.59 -79.75
C GLN A 38 -22.53 37.85 -78.24
N PRO A 39 -21.56 37.18 -77.58
CA PRO A 39 -21.43 37.23 -76.12
C PRO A 39 -21.19 38.67 -75.68
N ASP A 40 -22.10 39.17 -74.86
CA ASP A 40 -22.01 40.51 -74.29
C ASP A 40 -20.68 40.62 -73.50
N PRO A 41 -19.84 41.64 -73.78
CA PRO A 41 -18.52 41.81 -73.14
C PRO A 41 -18.58 41.86 -71.61
N GLU A 42 -19.74 42.16 -71.02
CA GLU A 42 -19.96 42.07 -69.58
C GLU A 42 -19.98 40.62 -69.07
N TYR A 43 -20.61 39.69 -69.77
CA TYR A 43 -20.66 38.26 -69.42
C TYR A 43 -19.29 37.60 -69.49
N MET A 44 -18.49 37.93 -70.51
CA MET A 44 -17.15 37.36 -70.65
C MET A 44 -16.21 37.79 -69.50
N ARG A 45 -16.36 39.04 -69.04
CA ARG A 45 -15.63 39.57 -67.88
C ARG A 45 -16.08 38.91 -66.56
N LEU A 46 -17.36 38.56 -66.44
CA LEU A 46 -17.89 37.83 -65.28
C LEU A 46 -17.36 36.40 -65.22
N ILE A 47 -17.25 35.71 -66.36
CA ILE A 47 -16.67 34.36 -66.44
C ILE A 47 -15.19 34.39 -66.04
N GLU A 48 -14.41 35.36 -66.52
CA GLU A 48 -12.99 35.47 -66.18
C GLU A 48 -12.79 35.79 -64.68
N ARG A 49 -13.61 36.66 -64.11
CA ARG A 49 -13.63 36.93 -62.66
C ARG A 49 -14.06 35.70 -61.85
N SER A 50 -15.02 34.93 -62.33
CA SER A 50 -15.46 33.68 -61.70
C SER A 50 -14.31 32.66 -61.67
N LYS A 51 -13.60 32.51 -62.79
CA LYS A 51 -12.44 31.63 -62.91
C LYS A 51 -11.28 32.06 -62.02
N GLU A 52 -10.99 33.36 -61.95
CA GLU A 52 -9.98 33.91 -61.04
C GLU A 52 -10.37 33.70 -59.57
N THR A 53 -11.66 33.82 -59.25
CA THR A 53 -12.19 33.54 -57.90
C THR A 53 -12.09 32.05 -57.57
N GLY A 54 -12.38 31.16 -58.52
CA GLY A 54 -12.21 29.72 -58.39
C GLY A 54 -10.75 29.33 -58.09
N ASN A 55 -9.80 29.89 -58.84
CA ASN A 55 -8.37 29.64 -58.59
C ASN A 55 -7.92 30.12 -57.18
N LYS A 56 -8.39 31.29 -56.73
CA LYS A 56 -8.10 31.79 -55.37
C LYS A 56 -8.71 30.90 -54.29
N VAL A 57 -9.90 30.35 -54.53
CA VAL A 57 -10.56 29.40 -53.64
C VAL A 57 -9.78 28.07 -53.58
N ASP A 58 -9.28 27.58 -54.71
CA ASP A 58 -8.44 26.39 -54.77
C ASP A 58 -7.10 26.58 -54.04
N ASP A 59 -6.44 27.73 -54.18
CA ASP A 59 -5.22 28.07 -53.46
C ASP A 59 -5.47 28.10 -51.94
N LEU A 60 -6.60 28.68 -51.52
CA LEU A 60 -7.02 28.71 -50.12
C LEU A 60 -7.27 27.29 -49.59
N PHE A 61 -7.92 26.43 -50.38
CA PHE A 61 -8.14 25.03 -50.02
C PHE A 61 -6.84 24.24 -49.91
N HIS A 62 -5.88 24.49 -50.80
CA HIS A 62 -4.56 23.87 -50.70
C HIS A 62 -3.84 24.29 -49.41
N PHE A 63 -3.89 25.58 -49.08
CA PHE A 63 -3.31 26.11 -47.83
C PHE A 63 -3.95 25.49 -46.59
N ILE A 64 -5.29 25.48 -46.51
CA ILE A 64 -6.03 24.87 -45.39
C ILE A 64 -5.69 23.38 -45.26
N ARG A 65 -5.61 22.64 -46.37
CA ARG A 65 -5.25 21.21 -46.35
C ARG A 65 -3.83 21.00 -45.80
N HIS A 66 -2.89 21.85 -46.18
CA HIS A 66 -1.51 21.78 -45.68
C HIS A 66 -1.47 22.01 -44.16
N GLU A 67 -2.06 23.11 -43.68
CA GLU A 67 -2.17 23.47 -42.27
C GLU A 67 -2.83 22.36 -41.43
N VAL A 68 -3.95 21.80 -41.92
CA VAL A 68 -4.65 20.72 -41.23
C VAL A 68 -3.78 19.47 -41.14
N LYS A 69 -3.06 19.12 -42.21
CA LYS A 69 -2.18 17.95 -42.23
C LYS A 69 -0.99 18.12 -41.28
N GLU A 70 -0.43 19.33 -41.20
CA GLU A 70 0.65 19.67 -40.28
C GLU A 70 0.17 19.61 -38.82
N CYS A 71 -0.97 20.26 -38.51
CA CYS A 71 -1.61 20.19 -37.20
C CYS A 71 -1.91 18.74 -36.78
N GLN A 72 -2.42 17.91 -37.68
CA GLN A 72 -2.65 16.49 -37.40
C GLN A 72 -1.36 15.75 -37.04
N GLY A 73 -0.27 15.97 -37.78
CA GLY A 73 1.04 15.37 -37.50
C GLY A 73 1.60 15.78 -36.14
N GLU A 74 1.48 17.06 -35.77
CA GLU A 74 1.90 17.54 -34.45
C GLU A 74 1.07 16.95 -33.31
N VAL A 75 -0.26 16.91 -33.47
CA VAL A 75 -1.17 16.32 -32.49
C VAL A 75 -0.85 14.84 -32.30
N GLU A 76 -0.65 14.08 -33.37
CA GLU A 76 -0.30 12.67 -33.29
C GLU A 76 1.05 12.45 -32.59
N LYS A 77 2.05 13.30 -32.87
CA LYS A 77 3.35 13.25 -32.20
C LYS A 77 3.22 13.53 -30.70
N ARG A 78 2.47 14.56 -30.29
CA ARG A 78 2.22 14.87 -28.87
C ARG A 78 1.48 13.74 -28.17
N ILE A 79 0.46 13.15 -28.81
CA ILE A 79 -0.28 12.01 -28.27
C ILE A 79 0.67 10.82 -28.05
N LYS A 80 1.51 10.48 -29.04
CA LYS A 80 2.48 9.38 -28.92
C LYS A 80 3.47 9.62 -27.78
N GLU A 81 4.01 10.83 -27.67
CA GLU A 81 4.95 11.19 -26.60
C GLU A 81 4.30 11.10 -25.22
N GLN A 82 3.10 11.67 -25.04
CA GLN A 82 2.36 11.60 -23.78
C GLN A 82 1.97 10.18 -23.42
N THR A 83 1.51 9.38 -24.39
CA THR A 83 1.17 7.97 -24.18
C THR A 83 2.40 7.18 -23.73
N THR A 84 3.57 7.42 -24.34
CA THR A 84 4.82 6.74 -23.97
C THR A 84 5.25 7.09 -22.54
N LYS A 85 5.15 8.38 -22.15
CA LYS A 85 5.45 8.82 -20.78
C LYS A 85 4.47 8.20 -19.76
N LEU A 86 3.18 8.18 -20.08
CA LEU A 86 2.16 7.61 -19.21
C LEU A 86 2.40 6.10 -19.00
N VAL A 87 2.62 5.35 -20.09
CA VAL A 87 2.92 3.91 -20.03
C VAL A 87 4.21 3.65 -19.27
N GLY A 88 5.24 4.48 -19.45
CA GLY A 88 6.48 4.40 -18.66
C GLY A 88 6.22 4.57 -17.16
N SER A 89 5.53 5.64 -16.77
CA SER A 89 5.17 5.89 -15.38
C SER A 89 4.27 4.80 -14.80
N GLN A 90 3.36 4.24 -15.59
CA GLN A 90 2.49 3.15 -15.17
C GLN A 90 3.29 1.89 -14.87
N LYS A 91 4.26 1.53 -15.74
CA LYS A 91 5.16 0.39 -15.49
C LYS A 91 5.99 0.58 -14.23
N GLU A 92 6.54 1.77 -14.00
CA GLU A 92 7.27 2.09 -12.76
C GLU A 92 6.38 1.94 -11.51
N THR A 93 5.13 2.41 -11.57
CA THR A 93 4.18 2.24 -10.47
C THR A 93 3.77 0.78 -10.26
N GLU A 94 3.64 0.00 -11.33
CA GLU A 94 3.31 -1.42 -11.27
C GLU A 94 4.47 -2.24 -10.67
N GLU A 95 5.71 -1.91 -11.04
CA GLU A 95 6.91 -2.51 -10.43
C GLU A 95 7.06 -2.14 -8.95
N ALA A 96 6.78 -0.89 -8.58
CA ALA A 96 6.76 -0.46 -7.19
C ALA A 96 5.67 -1.19 -6.38
N LEU A 97 4.48 -1.35 -6.94
CA LEU A 97 3.37 -2.08 -6.32
C LEU A 97 3.70 -3.58 -6.19
N ARG A 98 4.35 -4.18 -7.19
CA ARG A 98 4.81 -5.58 -7.14
C ARG A 98 5.90 -5.79 -6.08
N LYS A 99 6.85 -4.86 -5.96
CA LYS A 99 7.86 -4.87 -4.88
C LYS A 99 7.19 -4.75 -3.50
N LEU A 100 6.20 -3.86 -3.36
CA LEU A 100 5.43 -3.73 -2.12
C LEU A 100 4.63 -5.01 -1.80
N SER A 101 4.00 -5.63 -2.80
CA SER A 101 3.30 -6.91 -2.64
C SER A 101 4.25 -8.01 -2.21
N LEU A 102 5.44 -8.11 -2.79
CA LEU A 102 6.46 -9.07 -2.37
C LEU A 102 6.90 -8.85 -0.93
N VAL A 103 7.06 -7.59 -0.50
CA VAL A 103 7.38 -7.26 0.91
C VAL A 103 6.23 -7.65 1.83
N LYS A 104 4.98 -7.36 1.45
CA LYS A 104 3.78 -7.73 2.20
C LYS A 104 3.61 -9.25 2.29
N ASP A 105 3.86 -9.97 1.19
CA ASP A 105 3.81 -11.42 1.14
C ASP A 105 4.94 -12.04 1.96
N THR A 106 6.14 -11.47 1.96
CA THR A 106 7.24 -11.89 2.84
C THR A 106 6.86 -11.71 4.31
N PHE A 107 6.30 -10.54 4.66
CA PHE A 107 5.82 -10.30 6.03
C PHE A 107 4.69 -11.26 6.40
N ALA A 108 3.73 -11.52 5.50
CA ALA A 108 2.65 -12.47 5.71
C ALA A 108 3.12 -13.94 5.76
N ILE A 109 4.17 -14.31 5.03
CA ILE A 109 4.80 -15.64 5.07
C ILE A 109 5.43 -15.89 6.45
N SER A 110 5.94 -14.85 7.13
CA SER A 110 6.39 -14.94 8.54
C SER A 110 5.28 -15.35 9.52
N PHE A 111 4.01 -15.13 9.16
CA PHE A 111 2.83 -15.47 9.99
C PHE A 111 2.05 -16.68 9.47
N LYS A 112 2.51 -17.33 8.38
CA LYS A 112 1.73 -18.34 7.64
C LYS A 112 1.52 -19.67 8.37
N SER A 113 2.18 -19.89 9.50
CA SER A 113 1.77 -20.95 10.41
C SER A 113 1.33 -20.35 11.73
N ILE A 114 0.11 -19.81 11.76
CA ILE A 114 -0.59 -19.50 13.01
C ILE A 114 -0.49 -20.69 13.99
N LYS A 115 -0.45 -21.93 13.47
CA LYS A 115 -0.20 -23.16 14.23
C LYS A 115 1.15 -23.14 14.97
N THR A 116 2.26 -22.76 14.32
CA THR A 116 3.57 -22.70 15.00
C THR A 116 3.64 -21.56 16.00
N LEU A 117 2.99 -20.42 15.72
CA LEU A 117 2.91 -19.31 16.66
C LEU A 117 2.07 -19.68 17.90
N THR A 118 0.95 -20.36 17.73
CA THR A 118 0.13 -20.86 18.85
C THR A 118 0.89 -21.90 19.67
N ILE A 119 1.62 -22.81 19.03
CA ILE A 119 2.46 -23.81 19.74
C ILE A 119 3.56 -23.11 20.52
N LEU A 120 4.26 -22.13 19.93
CA LEU A 120 5.31 -21.38 20.60
C LEU A 120 4.75 -20.61 21.80
N LEU A 121 3.64 -19.89 21.63
CA LEU A 121 2.99 -19.15 22.71
C LEU A 121 2.51 -20.09 23.82
N SER A 122 1.88 -21.21 23.46
CA SER A 122 1.46 -22.24 24.41
C SER A 122 2.65 -22.82 25.19
N THR A 123 3.79 -23.02 24.53
CA THR A 123 5.01 -23.52 25.19
C THR A 123 5.54 -22.50 26.19
N ILE A 124 5.55 -21.21 25.85
CA ILE A 124 5.97 -20.13 26.75
C ILE A 124 5.06 -20.07 27.99
N VAL A 125 3.74 -20.13 27.81
CA VAL A 125 2.78 -20.14 28.92
C VAL A 125 3.00 -21.36 29.83
N LEU A 126 3.21 -22.55 29.24
CA LEU A 126 3.47 -23.76 30.00
C LEU A 126 4.77 -23.65 30.83
N LEU A 127 5.83 -23.08 30.25
CA LEU A 127 7.09 -22.85 30.95
C LEU A 127 6.90 -21.88 32.14
N LEU A 128 6.14 -20.79 31.95
CA LEU A 128 5.84 -19.85 33.03
C LEU A 128 5.03 -20.51 34.15
N CYS A 129 4.02 -21.32 33.82
CA CYS A 129 3.27 -22.09 34.81
C CYS A 129 4.16 -23.08 35.57
N SER A 130 5.10 -23.75 34.88
CA SER A 130 6.06 -24.67 35.50
C SER A 130 6.98 -23.95 36.49
N ILE A 131 7.51 -22.79 36.11
CA ILE A 131 8.34 -21.96 37.00
C ILE A 131 7.52 -21.48 38.20
N HIS A 132 6.30 -21.01 37.99
CA HIS A 132 5.44 -20.52 39.07
C HIS A 132 5.12 -21.62 40.10
N THR A 133 4.73 -22.81 39.63
CA THR A 133 4.46 -23.96 40.50
C THR A 133 5.71 -24.43 41.23
N ASN A 134 6.88 -24.39 40.58
CA ASN A 134 8.15 -24.71 41.23
C ASN A 134 8.48 -23.74 42.38
N ILE A 135 8.34 -22.42 42.14
CA ILE A 135 8.54 -21.40 43.18
C ILE A 135 7.55 -21.60 44.34
N SER A 136 6.27 -21.88 44.04
CA SER A 136 5.27 -22.14 45.07
C SER A 136 5.64 -23.36 45.93
N GLN A 137 6.03 -24.47 45.29
CA GLN A 137 6.48 -25.66 46.00
C GLN A 137 7.74 -25.41 46.83
N TYR A 138 8.69 -24.60 46.32
CA TYR A 138 9.88 -24.23 47.07
C TYR A 138 9.54 -23.42 48.32
N LYS A 139 8.63 -22.45 48.21
CA LYS A 139 8.14 -21.66 49.34
C LYS A 139 7.48 -22.53 50.40
N GLU A 140 6.60 -23.44 50.00
CA GLU A 140 5.92 -24.35 50.92
C GLU A 140 6.91 -25.25 51.67
N LYS A 141 7.93 -25.78 50.97
CA LYS A 141 9.01 -26.55 51.60
C LYS A 141 9.80 -25.73 52.63
N CYS A 142 10.09 -24.47 52.33
CA CYS A 142 10.78 -23.58 53.26
C CYS A 142 9.95 -23.35 54.52
N LEU A 143 8.65 -23.07 54.36
CA LEU A 143 7.72 -22.87 55.49
C LEU A 143 7.62 -24.12 56.38
N LEU A 144 7.59 -25.32 55.78
CA LEU A 144 7.59 -26.58 56.53
C LEU A 144 8.90 -26.77 57.31
N GLN A 145 10.04 -26.47 56.69
CA GLN A 145 11.34 -26.55 57.33
C GLN A 145 11.48 -25.56 58.50
N ASP A 146 10.96 -24.34 58.32
CA ASP A 146 10.97 -23.32 59.35
C ASP A 146 10.08 -23.70 60.54
N SER A 147 8.90 -24.25 60.26
CA SER A 147 7.97 -24.74 61.27
C SER A 147 8.55 -25.91 62.08
N ASP A 148 9.23 -26.84 61.42
CA ASP A 148 9.95 -27.93 62.08
C ASP A 148 11.09 -27.41 62.97
N LEU A 149 11.85 -26.41 62.51
CA LEU A 149 12.92 -25.81 63.30
C LEU A 149 12.40 -25.08 64.55
N LYS A 150 11.29 -24.33 64.42
CA LYS A 150 10.60 -23.69 65.55
C LYS A 150 10.15 -24.74 66.58
N TYR A 151 9.57 -25.84 66.12
CA TYR A 151 9.10 -26.92 67.00
C TYR A 151 10.25 -27.57 67.78
N ARG A 152 11.37 -27.91 67.10
CA ARG A 152 12.54 -28.50 67.77
C ARG A 152 13.15 -27.56 68.81
N TYR A 153 13.23 -26.27 68.50
CA TYR A 153 13.72 -25.27 69.45
C TYR A 153 12.87 -25.22 70.73
N ILE A 154 11.54 -25.14 70.59
CA ILE A 154 10.61 -25.11 71.74
C ILE A 154 10.73 -26.39 72.57
N LYS A 155 10.86 -27.53 71.91
CA LYS A 155 11.02 -28.84 72.58
C LYS A 155 12.30 -28.91 73.41
N LEU A 156 13.42 -28.39 72.90
CA LEU A 156 14.70 -28.38 73.61
C LEU A 156 14.71 -27.47 74.84
N GLN A 157 13.94 -26.39 74.82
CA GLN A 157 13.84 -25.46 75.95
C GLN A 157 12.88 -25.94 77.04
N ASN A 158 12.20 -27.09 76.82
CA ASN A 158 11.23 -27.65 77.76
C ASN A 158 10.05 -26.69 78.04
N GLY A 159 9.68 -25.90 77.03
CA GLY A 159 8.75 -24.76 77.13
C GLY A 159 9.50 -23.42 77.06
N ILE A 160 8.89 -22.40 76.46
CA ILE A 160 9.50 -21.06 76.31
C ILE A 160 8.58 -19.99 76.90
N SER A 161 9.16 -18.88 77.35
CA SER A 161 8.39 -17.73 77.79
C SER A 161 7.80 -16.95 76.60
N GLU A 162 6.75 -16.16 76.85
CA GLU A 162 6.08 -15.36 75.80
C GLU A 162 7.03 -14.37 75.10
N LYS A 163 8.00 -13.82 75.84
CA LYS A 163 9.01 -12.91 75.27
C LYS A 163 9.96 -13.62 74.32
N GLU A 164 10.43 -14.81 74.70
CA GLU A 164 11.33 -15.62 73.86
C GLU A 164 10.60 -16.17 72.62
N LEU A 165 9.30 -16.43 72.73
CA LEU A 165 8.48 -16.82 71.57
C LEU A 165 8.38 -15.70 70.54
N LEU A 166 8.22 -14.46 71.02
CA LEU A 166 8.10 -13.29 70.16
C LEU A 166 9.44 -12.98 69.45
N GLU A 167 10.56 -13.07 70.15
CA GLU A 167 11.90 -12.96 69.57
C GLU A 167 12.18 -14.05 68.53
N LEU A 168 11.71 -15.28 68.79
CA LEU A 168 11.80 -16.38 67.83
C LEU A 168 10.95 -16.10 66.58
N GLU A 169 9.75 -15.55 66.73
CA GLU A 169 8.89 -15.22 65.60
C GLU A 169 9.49 -14.12 64.72
N ASP A 170 10.02 -13.05 65.34
CA ASP A 170 10.74 -11.98 64.65
C ASP A 170 11.98 -12.50 63.89
N LEU A 171 12.70 -13.45 64.47
CA LEU A 171 13.88 -14.05 63.83
C LEU A 171 13.54 -14.78 62.51
N PHE A 172 12.40 -15.48 62.47
CA PHE A 172 11.95 -16.20 61.26
C PHE A 172 11.22 -15.30 60.26
N ASN A 173 10.64 -14.19 60.70
CA ASN A 173 9.91 -13.28 59.83
C ASN A 173 10.84 -12.36 59.03
N ASP A 174 12.01 -12.00 59.57
CA ASP A 174 12.96 -11.14 58.88
C ASP A 174 13.97 -11.94 58.03
N SER A 175 13.86 -11.79 56.71
CA SER A 175 14.77 -12.36 55.70
C SER A 175 16.26 -12.04 55.92
N LYS A 176 16.59 -10.96 56.64
CA LYS A 176 17.97 -10.56 56.95
C LYS A 176 18.65 -11.41 58.02
N ASN A 177 17.88 -12.20 58.77
CA ASN A 177 18.39 -13.00 59.88
C ASN A 177 18.88 -14.39 59.46
N THR A 178 19.11 -14.63 58.16
CA THR A 178 19.53 -15.93 57.61
C THR A 178 20.80 -16.47 58.28
N ASP A 179 21.78 -15.61 58.60
CA ASP A 179 22.99 -16.00 59.35
C ASP A 179 22.71 -16.38 60.80
N LEU A 180 21.76 -15.69 61.45
CA LEU A 180 21.33 -16.00 62.81
C LEU A 180 20.50 -17.28 62.87
N LEU A 181 19.64 -17.51 61.87
CA LEU A 181 18.87 -18.75 61.72
C LEU A 181 19.79 -19.97 61.54
N LYS A 182 20.87 -19.80 60.77
CA LYS A 182 21.89 -20.85 60.59
C LYS A 182 22.64 -21.14 61.89
N LYS A 183 22.98 -20.11 62.68
CA LYS A 183 23.56 -20.29 64.01
C LYS A 183 22.60 -21.00 64.96
N LEU A 184 21.33 -20.57 64.97
CA LEU A 184 20.27 -21.20 65.77
C LEU A 184 20.13 -22.69 65.46
N LYS A 185 20.11 -23.05 64.17
CA LYS A 185 20.07 -24.44 63.71
C LYS A 185 21.27 -25.25 64.24
N ASN A 186 22.48 -24.73 64.13
CA ASN A 186 23.67 -25.42 64.64
C ASN A 186 23.61 -25.60 66.16
N SER A 187 23.16 -24.58 66.91
CA SER A 187 22.99 -24.67 68.35
C SER A 187 21.91 -25.66 68.78
N ILE A 188 20.84 -25.81 68.00
CA ILE A 188 19.82 -26.86 68.20
C ILE A 188 20.43 -28.24 67.97
N GLU A 189 21.11 -28.45 66.84
CA GLU A 189 21.74 -29.74 66.49
C GLU A 189 22.81 -30.17 67.51
N GLU A 190 23.62 -29.25 68.02
CA GLU A 190 24.61 -29.55 69.06
C GLU A 190 23.96 -29.92 70.39
N ARG A 191 22.85 -29.25 70.76
CA ARG A 191 22.12 -29.57 71.99
C ARG A 191 21.39 -30.91 71.87
N GLU A 192 20.75 -31.20 70.75
CA GLU A 192 20.14 -32.50 70.47
C GLU A 192 21.16 -33.64 70.57
N LYS A 193 22.39 -33.43 70.06
CA LYS A 193 23.48 -34.42 70.17
C LYS A 193 24.00 -34.63 71.60
N LYS A 194 23.91 -33.63 72.48
CA LYS A 194 24.36 -33.73 73.88
C LYS A 194 23.32 -34.37 74.79
N ILE A 195 22.04 -34.27 74.42
CA ILE A 195 20.91 -34.85 75.16
C ILE A 195 20.68 -36.32 74.80
N LYS A 196 21.20 -36.75 73.64
CA LYS A 196 21.10 -38.11 73.10
C LYS A 196 22.27 -38.98 73.53
#